data_AF-A0A3S9Q101-F1
#
_entry.id   AF-A0A3S9Q101-F1
#
_cell.length_a   1.000
_cell.length_b   1.000
_cell.length_c   1.000
_cell.angle_alpha   90.00
_cell.angle_beta   90.00
_cell.angle_gamma   90.00
#
_symmetry.space_group_name_H-M   'P 1'
#
loop_
_entity.id
_entity.type
_entity.pdbx_description
1 polymer ?
#
loop_
_entity_poly.entity_id
_entity_poly.type
_entity_poly.pdbx_seq_one_letter_code
_entity_poly.pdbx_strand_id
1 'polypeptide(L)'
;MIIAFCVWFLVSAIAPKLNEIGFDLTTSQLYWLTALPGLSGGLLRLVYMVLPPIIGTRRLVAYSSLLFVVPMIGWFVAVQDTNTPYWWLLVLSFLCGIGGGSFSGYMPSTGYFFPKSKSGTALGIQAGIGNLGMSIIQLVGPWLMGFGLLGLGAMTPQRTSDGESMFVYNAAIVFVPWAIVAAILALELLKDVPVKANIREQLDIFSNPNTWYMTLMYVMTFGLFSGFAAQFGLLIQNNFGSTSQFAGMEGLPQGVTYAFLGPLISSLVRVAWGPLCDRFGGAIWTFVSIVGMSASLFICTFFLRPDSPDEFTGFLWAMIAMFVFSGIGNAGTFKQMPMIMPARQAGGAIGFTAAIAAFGPFFVGIALTAMTPYLWYMICVVFGALCAVICWFRYARPGAPFPG
;
A
#
# COMPACT_ATOMS: atom_id res chain seq x y z
N MET A 1 6.98 3.65 11.00
CA MET A 1 6.12 2.90 10.06
C MET A 1 5.04 3.78 9.45
N ILE A 2 4.15 4.42 10.24
CA ILE A 2 3.10 5.31 9.71
C ILE A 2 3.65 6.32 8.68
N ILE A 3 4.68 7.08 9.03
CA ILE A 3 5.32 8.08 8.14
C ILE A 3 5.83 7.43 6.85
N ALA A 4 6.39 6.23 6.93
CA ALA A 4 6.89 5.51 5.77
C ALA A 4 5.74 5.18 4.80
N PHE A 5 4.59 4.76 5.31
CA PHE A 5 3.40 4.51 4.49
C PHE A 5 2.75 5.79 3.97
N CYS A 6 2.80 6.91 4.72
CA CYS A 6 2.42 8.22 4.20
C CYS A 6 3.27 8.59 2.98
N VAL A 7 4.60 8.41 3.06
CA VAL A 7 5.53 8.70 1.97
C VAL A 7 5.29 7.76 0.78
N TRP A 8 5.03 6.48 1.03
CA TRP A 8 4.76 5.50 -0.02
C TRP A 8 3.52 5.84 -0.85
N PHE A 9 2.46 6.34 -0.19
CA PHE A 9 1.18 6.70 -0.82
C PHE A 9 1.01 8.19 -1.09
N LEU A 10 2.07 8.99 -0.91
CA LEU A 10 2.04 10.44 -1.12
C LEU A 10 1.54 10.80 -2.52
N VAL A 11 2.05 10.11 -3.54
CA VAL A 11 1.66 10.35 -4.93
C VAL A 11 0.20 10.00 -5.18
N SER A 12 -0.35 9.01 -4.46
CA SER A 12 -1.77 8.64 -4.60
C SER A 12 -2.71 9.74 -4.10
N ALA A 13 -2.24 10.61 -3.19
CA ALA A 13 -2.98 11.78 -2.73
C ALA A 13 -2.78 13.01 -3.65
N ILE A 14 -1.59 13.16 -4.23
CA ILE A 14 -1.22 14.33 -5.07
C ILE A 14 -1.68 14.17 -6.52
N ALA A 15 -1.46 13.01 -7.14
CA ALA A 15 -1.68 12.82 -8.58
C ALA A 15 -3.09 13.21 -9.07
N PRO A 16 -4.19 12.90 -8.36
CA PRO A 16 -5.53 13.33 -8.77
C PRO A 16 -5.71 14.86 -8.87
N LYS A 17 -4.84 15.64 -8.23
CA LYS A 17 -4.89 17.11 -8.15
C LYS A 17 -3.91 17.83 -9.07
N LEU A 18 -2.99 17.12 -9.72
CA LEU A 18 -1.94 17.76 -10.55
C LEU A 18 -2.54 18.56 -11.71
N ASN A 19 -3.49 17.99 -12.45
CA ASN A 19 -4.08 18.72 -13.57
C ASN A 19 -4.98 19.88 -13.10
N GLU A 20 -5.59 19.78 -11.92
CA GLU A 20 -6.37 20.88 -11.34
C GLU A 20 -5.49 22.11 -11.10
N ILE A 21 -4.20 21.95 -10.77
CA ILE A 21 -3.25 23.05 -10.55
C ILE A 21 -2.43 23.45 -11.80
N GLY A 22 -2.85 23.02 -12.99
CA GLY A 22 -2.28 23.47 -14.27
C GLY A 22 -1.20 22.58 -14.88
N PHE A 23 -0.98 21.36 -14.38
CA PHE A 23 -0.24 20.35 -15.15
C PHE A 23 -1.11 19.81 -16.30
N ASP A 24 -0.47 19.40 -17.40
CA ASP A 24 -1.13 18.74 -18.54
C ASP A 24 -0.66 17.28 -18.64
N LEU A 25 -1.21 16.42 -17.78
CA LEU A 25 -0.87 15.00 -17.72
C LEU A 25 -2.02 14.15 -18.24
N THR A 26 -1.72 13.22 -19.13
CA THR A 26 -2.67 12.21 -19.59
C THR A 26 -3.06 11.26 -18.45
N THR A 27 -4.23 10.62 -18.55
CA THR A 27 -4.68 9.58 -17.61
C THR A 27 -3.63 8.48 -17.42
N SER A 28 -2.98 8.05 -18.50
CA SER A 28 -1.89 7.06 -18.45
C SER A 28 -0.72 7.56 -17.61
N GLN A 29 -0.29 8.80 -17.79
CA GLN A 29 0.79 9.39 -17.00
C GLN A 29 0.46 9.46 -15.51
N LEU A 30 -0.78 9.80 -15.15
CA LEU A 30 -1.23 9.81 -13.76
C LEU A 30 -1.20 8.41 -13.13
N TYR A 31 -1.65 7.37 -13.85
CA TYR A 31 -1.54 5.98 -13.41
C TYR A 31 -0.09 5.53 -13.23
N TRP A 32 0.83 5.96 -14.10
CA TRP A 32 2.26 5.68 -13.96
C TRP A 32 2.87 6.34 -12.72
N LEU A 33 2.51 7.58 -12.43
CA LEU A 33 3.00 8.29 -11.25
C LEU A 33 2.62 7.58 -9.95
N THR A 34 1.39 7.08 -9.85
CA THR A 34 0.91 6.33 -8.67
C THR A 34 1.38 4.87 -8.65
N ALA A 35 1.79 4.31 -9.80
CA ALA A 35 2.34 2.96 -9.92
C ALA A 35 3.81 2.85 -9.45
N LEU A 36 4.64 3.84 -9.78
CA LEU A 36 6.09 3.78 -9.53
C LEU A 36 6.50 3.61 -8.06
N PRO A 37 5.82 4.18 -7.05
CA PRO A 37 6.14 3.89 -5.66
C PRO A 37 6.03 2.39 -5.32
N GLY A 38 5.15 1.65 -5.98
CA GLY A 38 5.06 0.19 -5.85
C GLY A 38 6.27 -0.55 -6.43
N LEU A 39 6.76 -0.10 -7.60
CA LEU A 39 7.92 -0.69 -8.26
C LEU A 39 9.18 -0.55 -7.38
N SER A 40 9.51 0.68 -7.00
CA SER A 40 10.65 0.94 -6.13
C SER A 40 10.45 0.37 -4.74
N GLY A 41 9.23 0.39 -4.20
CA GLY A 41 8.90 -0.23 -2.92
C GLY A 41 9.21 -1.72 -2.90
N GLY A 42 8.78 -2.47 -3.92
CA GLY A 42 9.09 -3.89 -4.09
C GLY A 42 10.57 -4.18 -4.21
N LEU A 43 11.28 -3.42 -5.05
CA LEU A 43 12.75 -3.54 -5.22
C LEU A 43 13.50 -3.23 -3.93
N LEU A 44 13.15 -2.14 -3.26
CA LEU A 44 13.79 -1.73 -2.01
C LEU A 44 13.48 -2.70 -0.89
N ARG A 45 12.31 -3.34 -0.84
CA ARG A 45 12.02 -4.40 0.16
C ARG A 45 13.01 -5.56 0.09
N LEU A 46 13.47 -5.94 -1.11
CA LEU A 46 14.50 -6.98 -1.29
C LEU A 46 15.86 -6.56 -0.74
N VAL A 47 16.18 -5.27 -0.76
CA VAL A 47 17.39 -4.73 -0.11
C VAL A 47 17.17 -4.64 1.40
N TYR A 48 16.04 -4.09 1.82
CA TYR A 48 15.72 -3.83 3.22
C TYR A 48 15.58 -5.10 4.07
N MET A 49 15.22 -6.24 3.49
CA MET A 49 15.11 -7.50 4.25
C MET A 49 16.46 -7.97 4.83
N VAL A 50 17.60 -7.59 4.23
CA VAL A 50 18.93 -8.00 4.71
C VAL A 50 19.63 -6.94 5.57
N LEU A 51 19.10 -5.72 5.65
CA LEU A 51 19.72 -4.61 6.39
C LEU A 51 19.68 -4.74 7.92
N PRO A 52 18.59 -5.22 8.56
CA PRO A 52 18.50 -5.29 10.02
C PRO A 52 19.71 -5.92 10.73
N PRO A 53 20.23 -7.10 10.30
CA PRO A 53 21.41 -7.69 10.93
C PRO A 53 22.73 -6.98 10.59
N ILE A 54 22.78 -6.15 9.55
CA ILE A 54 24.02 -5.47 9.11
C ILE A 54 24.21 -4.14 9.84
N ILE A 55 23.17 -3.29 9.83
CA ILE A 55 23.28 -1.92 10.36
C ILE A 55 22.60 -1.72 11.72
N GLY A 56 21.83 -2.71 12.19
CA GLY A 56 21.06 -2.64 13.43
C GLY A 56 19.75 -1.86 13.30
N THR A 57 18.80 -2.18 14.17
CA THR A 57 17.46 -1.57 14.16
C THR A 57 17.50 -0.06 14.39
N ARG A 58 18.38 0.44 15.28
CA ARG A 58 18.48 1.86 15.62
C ARG A 58 18.79 2.69 14.38
N ARG A 59 19.88 2.34 13.68
CA ARG A 59 20.33 3.06 12.49
C ARG A 59 19.41 2.84 11.31
N LEU A 60 18.88 1.63 11.14
CA LEU A 60 17.92 1.33 10.08
C LEU A 60 16.71 2.26 10.15
N VAL A 61 16.06 2.37 11.32
CA VAL A 61 14.86 3.21 11.46
C VAL A 61 15.22 4.69 11.31
N ALA A 62 16.32 5.14 11.91
CA ALA A 62 16.75 6.54 11.85
C ALA A 62 17.08 6.98 10.42
N TYR A 63 17.95 6.26 9.72
CA TYR A 63 18.38 6.61 8.37
C TYR A 63 17.23 6.50 7.36
N SER A 64 16.37 5.50 7.49
CA SER A 64 15.16 5.43 6.65
C SER A 64 14.26 6.65 6.86
N SER A 65 14.08 7.08 8.11
CA SER A 65 13.25 8.24 8.44
C SER A 65 13.80 9.53 7.83
N LEU A 66 15.12 9.71 7.83
CA LEU A 66 15.77 10.82 7.14
C LEU A 66 15.63 10.71 5.61
N LEU A 67 15.75 9.51 5.04
CA LEU A 67 15.58 9.30 3.60
C LEU A 67 14.17 9.65 3.10
N PHE A 68 13.14 9.53 3.95
CA PHE A 68 11.78 9.94 3.59
C PHE A 68 11.65 11.45 3.31
N VAL A 69 12.53 12.27 3.88
CA VAL A 69 12.53 13.73 3.69
C VAL A 69 12.83 14.09 2.23
N VAL A 70 13.66 13.30 1.54
CA VAL A 70 14.10 13.57 0.17
C VAL A 70 12.91 13.63 -0.82
N PRO A 71 12.06 12.58 -0.96
CA PRO A 71 10.90 12.67 -1.85
C PRO A 71 9.87 13.70 -1.38
N MET A 72 9.70 13.92 -0.06
CA MET A 72 8.76 14.91 0.46
C MET A 72 9.13 16.35 0.06
N ILE A 73 10.40 16.73 0.22
CA ILE A 73 10.90 18.04 -0.23
C ILE A 73 10.87 18.13 -1.76
N GLY A 74 11.24 17.04 -2.45
CA GLY A 74 11.20 17.00 -3.91
C GLY A 74 9.80 17.27 -4.46
N TRP A 75 8.78 16.59 -3.93
CA TRP A 75 7.38 16.84 -4.28
C TRP A 75 6.91 18.23 -3.85
N PHE A 76 7.31 18.72 -2.67
CA PHE A 76 6.99 20.08 -2.23
C PHE A 76 7.43 21.13 -3.26
N VAL A 77 8.65 21.01 -3.80
CA VAL A 77 9.16 21.93 -4.84
C VAL A 77 8.47 21.68 -6.19
N ALA A 78 8.39 20.42 -6.63
CA ALA A 78 7.92 20.07 -7.96
C ALA A 78 6.48 20.50 -8.26
N VAL A 79 5.56 20.38 -7.29
CA VAL A 79 4.12 20.72 -7.53
C VAL A 79 3.87 22.22 -7.67
N GLN A 80 4.85 23.06 -7.36
CA GLN A 80 4.71 24.51 -7.42
C GLN A 80 5.08 25.10 -8.79
N ASP A 81 5.72 24.31 -9.67
CA ASP A 81 6.09 24.72 -11.02
C ASP A 81 5.51 23.74 -12.05
N THR A 82 4.53 24.21 -12.83
CA THR A 82 3.88 23.42 -13.89
C THR A 82 4.82 23.10 -15.05
N ASN A 83 5.98 23.75 -15.15
CA ASN A 83 7.03 23.39 -16.09
C ASN A 83 7.88 22.20 -15.62
N THR A 84 7.61 21.66 -14.42
CA THR A 84 8.32 20.48 -13.92
C THR A 84 8.14 19.32 -14.90
N PRO A 85 9.23 18.80 -15.50
CA PRO A 85 9.11 17.82 -16.55
C PRO A 85 8.64 16.46 -15.99
N TYR A 86 7.86 15.74 -16.80
CA TYR A 86 7.25 14.46 -16.39
C TYR A 86 8.27 13.42 -15.89
N TRP A 87 9.47 13.36 -16.47
CA TRP A 87 10.52 12.43 -16.02
C TRP A 87 10.95 12.72 -14.58
N TRP A 88 10.91 13.98 -14.13
CA TRP A 88 11.25 14.33 -12.75
C TRP A 88 10.15 13.92 -11.79
N LEU A 89 8.88 14.08 -12.18
CA LEU A 89 7.75 13.55 -11.42
C LEU A 89 7.87 12.02 -11.25
N LEU A 90 8.29 11.30 -12.29
CA LEU A 90 8.56 9.86 -12.21
C LEU A 90 9.70 9.53 -11.24
N VAL A 91 10.79 10.30 -11.24
CA VAL A 91 11.89 10.11 -10.27
C VAL A 91 11.38 10.31 -8.84
N LEU A 92 10.61 11.37 -8.58
CA LEU A 92 10.05 11.63 -7.26
C LEU A 92 9.06 10.55 -6.83
N SER A 93 8.21 10.06 -7.75
CA SER A 93 7.36 8.90 -7.52
C SER A 93 8.15 7.64 -7.17
N PHE A 94 9.24 7.39 -7.89
CA PHE A 94 10.12 6.25 -7.60
C PHE A 94 10.74 6.39 -6.20
N LEU A 95 11.18 7.58 -5.80
CA LEU A 95 11.76 7.83 -4.47
C LEU A 95 10.75 7.62 -3.33
N CYS A 96 9.45 7.87 -3.55
CA CYS A 96 8.40 7.56 -2.56
C CYS A 96 8.38 6.08 -2.14
N GLY A 97 8.84 5.16 -3.00
CA GLY A 97 8.95 3.74 -2.65
C GLY A 97 9.95 3.42 -1.54
N ILE A 98 10.83 4.36 -1.13
CA ILE A 98 11.65 4.21 0.08
C ILE A 98 10.76 3.95 1.30
N GLY A 99 9.61 4.61 1.36
CA GLY A 99 8.58 4.38 2.37
C GLY A 99 8.11 2.93 2.40
N GLY A 100 7.70 2.40 1.24
CA GLY A 100 7.24 1.02 1.09
C GLY A 100 8.34 -0.02 1.35
N GLY A 101 9.57 0.28 0.94
CA GLY A 101 10.79 -0.51 1.13
C GLY A 101 11.10 -0.78 2.60
N SER A 102 10.96 0.25 3.44
CA SER A 102 11.30 0.20 4.87
C SER A 102 10.57 -0.89 5.66
N PHE A 103 9.38 -1.31 5.21
CA PHE A 103 8.58 -2.35 5.86
C PHE A 103 9.34 -3.66 6.05
N SER A 104 10.04 -4.15 5.03
CA SER A 104 10.75 -5.43 5.10
C SER A 104 11.99 -5.39 6.00
N GLY A 105 12.49 -4.21 6.33
CA GLY A 105 13.52 -4.05 7.36
C GLY A 105 12.91 -3.95 8.77
N TYR A 106 11.81 -3.20 8.91
CA TYR A 106 11.20 -2.91 10.20
C TYR A 106 10.54 -4.13 10.84
N MET A 107 9.89 -4.98 10.05
CA MET A 107 9.18 -6.15 10.55
C MET A 107 10.12 -7.16 11.23
N PRO A 108 11.20 -7.65 10.59
CA PRO A 108 12.18 -8.50 11.28
C PRO A 108 12.80 -7.81 12.49
N SER A 109 13.15 -6.51 12.36
CA SER A 109 13.71 -5.71 13.45
C SER A 109 12.84 -5.74 14.70
N THR A 110 11.52 -5.56 14.58
CA THR A 110 10.61 -5.62 15.72
C THR A 110 10.50 -7.02 16.30
N GLY A 111 10.53 -8.05 15.45
CA GLY A 111 10.55 -9.44 15.90
C GLY A 111 11.68 -9.75 16.89
N TYR A 112 12.81 -9.04 16.82
CA TYR A 112 13.96 -9.23 17.72
C TYR A 112 13.74 -8.78 19.17
N PHE A 113 12.78 -7.89 19.42
CA PHE A 113 12.55 -7.33 20.77
C PHE A 113 11.48 -8.06 21.57
N PHE A 114 10.70 -8.94 20.94
CA PHE A 114 9.58 -9.60 21.57
C PHE A 114 9.81 -11.12 21.70
N PRO A 115 9.42 -11.74 22.83
CA PRO A 115 9.44 -13.19 22.95
C PRO A 115 8.49 -13.82 21.92
N LYS A 116 8.77 -15.06 21.51
CA LYS A 116 7.99 -15.79 20.49
C LYS A 116 6.47 -15.77 20.74
N SER A 117 6.06 -15.85 22.00
CA SER A 117 4.65 -15.80 22.42
C SER A 117 3.94 -14.47 22.12
N LYS A 118 4.69 -13.36 22.01
CA LYS A 118 4.15 -12.01 21.73
C LYS A 118 4.55 -11.46 20.36
N SER A 119 5.44 -12.13 19.64
CA SER A 119 5.97 -11.68 18.35
C SER A 119 4.86 -11.51 17.31
N GLY A 120 3.91 -12.46 17.23
CA GLY A 120 2.76 -12.35 16.32
C GLY A 120 1.91 -11.09 16.56
N THR A 121 1.58 -10.80 17.82
CA THR A 121 0.81 -9.60 18.19
C THR A 121 1.60 -8.32 17.90
N ALA A 122 2.89 -8.27 18.26
CA ALA A 122 3.73 -7.10 18.02
C ALA A 122 3.86 -6.78 16.52
N LEU A 123 4.11 -7.79 15.70
CA LEU A 123 4.17 -7.67 14.24
C LEU A 123 2.80 -7.31 13.65
N GLY A 124 1.73 -7.92 14.16
CA GLY A 124 0.36 -7.63 13.74
C GLY A 124 -0.03 -6.17 13.97
N ILE A 125 0.24 -5.65 15.17
CA ILE A 125 0.01 -4.24 15.54
C ILE A 125 0.87 -3.31 14.70
N GLN A 126 2.18 -3.58 14.59
CA GLN A 126 3.08 -2.72 13.82
C GLN A 126 2.70 -2.65 12.33
N ALA A 127 2.36 -3.78 11.73
CA ALA A 127 1.93 -3.81 10.33
C ALA A 127 0.55 -3.16 10.13
N GLY A 128 -0.40 -3.49 11.00
CA GLY A 128 -1.77 -2.96 10.92
C GLY A 128 -1.84 -1.46 11.16
N ILE A 129 -1.31 -0.97 12.29
CA ILE A 129 -1.24 0.47 12.59
C ILE A 129 -0.32 1.18 11.60
N GLY A 130 0.79 0.55 11.20
CA GLY A 130 1.70 1.11 10.20
C GLY A 130 1.02 1.40 8.87
N ASN A 131 0.18 0.47 8.38
CA ASN A 131 -0.57 0.61 7.13
C ASN A 131 -1.55 1.79 7.14
N LEU A 132 -2.02 2.25 8.32
CA LEU A 132 -2.87 3.43 8.42
C LEU A 132 -2.20 4.69 7.86
N GLY A 133 -0.87 4.73 7.72
CA GLY A 133 -0.17 5.82 7.03
C GLY A 133 -0.71 6.08 5.62
N MET A 134 -1.11 5.02 4.89
CA MET A 134 -1.71 5.17 3.55
C MET A 134 -3.04 5.93 3.61
N SER A 135 -3.93 5.56 4.54
CA SER A 135 -5.19 6.28 4.74
C SER A 135 -4.98 7.68 5.29
N ILE A 136 -3.99 7.88 6.18
CA ILE A 136 -3.70 9.19 6.76
C ILE A 136 -3.31 10.17 5.67
N ILE A 137 -2.37 9.82 4.77
CA ILE A 137 -1.99 10.74 3.69
C ILE A 137 -3.13 10.96 2.69
N GLN A 138 -3.93 9.95 2.39
CA GLN A 138 -5.07 10.07 1.47
C GLN A 138 -6.25 10.86 2.05
N LEU A 139 -6.41 10.91 3.37
CA LEU A 139 -7.45 11.70 4.04
C LEU A 139 -6.94 13.12 4.36
N VAL A 140 -5.81 13.20 5.06
CA VAL A 140 -5.25 14.46 5.56
C VAL A 140 -4.63 15.26 4.41
N GLY A 141 -4.06 14.61 3.39
CA GLY A 141 -3.48 15.28 2.23
C GLY A 141 -4.45 16.25 1.57
N PRO A 142 -5.58 15.80 0.99
CA PRO A 142 -6.56 16.68 0.38
C PRO A 142 -7.10 17.77 1.32
N TRP A 143 -7.32 17.44 2.60
CA TRP A 143 -7.76 18.42 3.60
C TRP A 143 -6.72 19.54 3.80
N LEU A 144 -5.44 19.21 3.88
CA LEU A 144 -4.34 20.17 4.00
C LEU A 144 -4.18 21.05 2.76
N MET A 145 -4.64 20.61 1.59
CA MET A 145 -4.56 21.41 0.37
C MET A 145 -5.56 22.57 0.35
N GLY A 146 -6.53 22.61 1.28
CA GLY A 146 -7.58 23.63 1.33
C GLY A 146 -7.21 24.92 2.08
N PHE A 147 -6.05 24.98 2.74
CA PHE A 147 -5.68 26.15 3.54
C PHE A 147 -4.16 26.34 3.64
N GLY A 148 -3.72 27.55 3.97
CA GLY A 148 -2.30 27.83 4.20
C GLY A 148 -1.81 27.26 5.54
N LEU A 149 -0.75 26.47 5.52
CA LEU A 149 -0.11 25.98 6.75
C LEU A 149 0.63 27.10 7.50
N LEU A 150 0.55 27.08 8.83
CA LEU A 150 1.34 27.96 9.69
C LEU A 150 2.84 27.78 9.40
N GLY A 151 3.55 28.90 9.19
CA GLY A 151 4.98 28.90 8.82
C GLY A 151 5.24 28.84 7.30
N LEU A 152 4.22 28.65 6.46
CA LEU A 152 4.31 28.71 5.00
C LEU A 152 3.51 29.86 4.38
N GLY A 153 3.12 30.86 5.18
CA GLY A 153 2.26 31.97 4.75
C GLY A 153 2.86 32.90 3.68
N ALA A 154 4.17 32.82 3.43
CA ALA A 154 4.84 33.53 2.34
C ALA A 154 4.76 32.80 0.99
N MET A 155 4.33 31.54 0.98
CA MET A 155 4.19 30.74 -0.23
C MET A 155 2.87 31.08 -0.92
N THR A 156 2.93 31.30 -2.23
CA THR A 156 1.73 31.62 -3.02
C THR A 156 0.94 30.34 -3.29
N PRO A 157 -0.38 30.31 -3.05
CA PRO A 157 -1.19 29.16 -3.40
C PRO A 157 -1.16 28.91 -4.91
N GLN A 158 -1.23 27.63 -5.30
CA GLN A 158 -1.55 27.28 -6.67
C GLN A 158 -3.00 27.67 -6.97
N ARG A 159 -3.32 27.97 -8.23
CA ARG A 159 -4.69 28.29 -8.65
C ARG A 159 -5.26 27.16 -9.48
N THR A 160 -6.51 26.80 -9.19
CA THR A 160 -7.25 25.88 -10.04
C THR A 160 -7.67 26.55 -11.35
N SER A 161 -8.12 25.76 -12.34
CA SER A 161 -8.74 26.29 -13.56
C SER A 161 -9.89 27.26 -13.28
N ASP A 162 -10.59 27.07 -12.17
CA ASP A 162 -11.74 27.86 -11.74
C ASP A 162 -11.34 29.10 -10.90
N GLY A 163 -10.04 29.31 -10.70
CA GLY A 163 -9.48 30.44 -9.96
C GLY A 163 -9.44 30.27 -8.44
N GLU A 164 -9.83 29.10 -7.92
CA GLU A 164 -9.74 28.79 -6.49
C GLU A 164 -8.29 28.55 -6.04
N SER A 165 -7.99 28.90 -4.80
CA SER A 165 -6.66 28.70 -4.23
C SER A 165 -6.51 27.30 -3.64
N MET A 166 -5.44 26.61 -4.03
CA MET A 166 -5.09 25.28 -3.55
C MET A 166 -3.62 25.22 -3.11
N PHE A 167 -3.34 24.43 -2.09
CA PHE A 167 -2.03 24.31 -1.43
C PHE A 167 -1.50 22.88 -1.54
N VAL A 168 -1.36 22.35 -2.76
CA VAL A 168 -0.97 20.93 -3.00
C VAL A 168 0.35 20.57 -2.33
N TYR A 169 1.27 21.53 -2.24
CA TYR A 169 2.56 21.37 -1.58
C TYR A 169 2.45 21.04 -0.07
N ASN A 170 1.33 21.37 0.59
CA ASN A 170 1.13 21.07 2.01
C ASN A 170 1.13 19.56 2.27
N ALA A 171 0.49 18.77 1.40
CA ALA A 171 0.43 17.33 1.53
C ALA A 171 1.83 16.69 1.42
N ALA A 172 2.74 17.30 0.65
CA ALA A 172 4.11 16.84 0.49
C ALA A 172 5.01 17.15 1.69
N ILE A 173 4.83 18.31 2.35
CA ILE A 173 5.76 18.79 3.38
C ILE A 173 5.34 18.47 4.82
N VAL A 174 4.04 18.27 5.08
CA VAL A 174 3.51 18.15 6.45
C VAL A 174 4.18 17.06 7.29
N PHE A 175 4.64 15.97 6.66
CA PHE A 175 5.26 14.84 7.34
C PHE A 175 6.79 14.97 7.52
N VAL A 176 7.43 16.01 6.97
CA VAL A 176 8.87 16.24 7.11
C VAL A 176 9.30 16.44 8.57
N PRO A 177 8.66 17.32 9.37
CA PRO A 177 9.03 17.48 10.78
C PRO A 177 8.88 16.17 11.57
N TRP A 178 7.83 15.40 11.28
CA TRP A 178 7.58 14.12 11.93
C TRP A 178 8.62 13.06 11.55
N ALA A 179 9.12 13.07 10.31
CA ALA A 179 10.18 12.17 9.88
C ALA A 179 11.51 12.48 10.59
N ILE A 180 11.82 13.76 10.79
CA ILE A 180 12.99 14.21 11.56
C ILE A 180 12.86 13.79 13.03
N VAL A 181 11.70 14.03 13.65
CA VAL A 181 11.42 13.59 15.02
C VAL A 181 11.55 12.07 15.15
N ALA A 182 11.00 11.31 14.20
CA ALA A 182 11.14 9.86 14.18
C ALA A 182 12.60 9.40 14.08
N ALA A 183 13.43 10.11 13.31
CA ALA A 183 14.86 9.82 13.22
C ALA A 183 15.59 10.06 14.55
N ILE A 184 15.32 11.19 15.22
CA ILE A 184 15.89 11.53 16.52
C ILE A 184 15.47 10.49 17.57
N LEU A 185 14.16 10.23 17.69
CA LEU A 185 13.64 9.23 18.63
C LEU A 185 14.19 7.83 18.35
N ALA A 186 14.39 7.47 17.09
CA ALA A 186 15.00 6.19 16.74
C ALA A 186 16.44 6.09 17.26
N LEU A 187 17.25 7.14 17.12
CA LEU A 187 18.63 7.17 17.60
C LEU A 187 18.73 7.15 19.12
N GLU A 188 17.82 7.85 19.80
CA GLU A 188 17.83 7.99 21.26
C GLU A 188 17.23 6.78 21.99
N LEU A 189 16.12 6.22 21.48
CA LEU A 189 15.31 5.25 22.21
C LEU A 189 15.49 3.80 21.76
N LEU A 190 15.75 3.55 20.47
CA LEU A 190 15.91 2.18 19.99
C LEU A 190 17.27 1.62 20.43
N LYS A 191 17.36 0.31 20.60
CA LYS A 191 18.60 -0.41 20.85
C LYS A 191 18.90 -1.34 19.68
N ASP A 192 20.16 -1.70 19.50
CA ASP A 192 20.52 -2.72 18.53
C ASP A 192 20.51 -4.10 19.20
N VAL A 193 19.82 -5.06 18.57
CA VAL A 193 19.85 -6.45 18.99
C VAL A 193 20.87 -7.18 18.12
N PRO A 194 21.93 -7.79 18.69
CA PRO A 194 22.93 -8.49 17.91
C PRO A 194 22.32 -9.75 17.28
N VAL A 195 22.14 -9.73 15.96
CA VAL A 195 21.64 -10.88 15.19
C VAL A 195 22.73 -11.35 14.25
N LYS A 196 23.20 -12.59 14.41
CA LYS A 196 24.07 -13.24 13.40
C LYS A 196 23.17 -13.73 12.27
N ALA A 197 23.17 -13.03 11.14
CA ALA A 197 22.48 -13.48 9.95
C ALA A 197 23.47 -14.04 8.92
N ASN A 198 23.23 -15.27 8.47
CA ASN A 198 23.91 -15.82 7.31
C ASN A 198 23.00 -15.63 6.08
N ILE A 199 23.39 -14.76 5.15
CA ILE A 199 22.58 -14.44 3.96
C ILE A 199 22.30 -15.72 3.13
N ARG A 200 23.26 -16.66 3.05
CA ARG A 200 23.04 -17.95 2.36
C ARG A 200 21.92 -18.77 3.01
N GLU A 201 21.82 -18.72 4.33
CA GLU A 201 20.75 -19.42 5.05
C GLU A 201 19.39 -18.74 4.90
N GLN A 202 19.33 -17.45 4.54
CA GLN A 202 18.06 -16.77 4.24
C GLN A 202 17.50 -17.12 2.86
N LEU A 203 18.36 -17.59 1.94
CA LEU A 203 17.96 -17.98 0.59
C LEU A 203 17.41 -19.42 0.53
N ASP A 204 17.48 -20.19 1.62
CA ASP A 204 16.94 -21.55 1.67
C ASP A 204 15.42 -21.60 1.48
N ILE A 205 14.73 -20.49 1.73
CA ILE A 205 13.28 -20.31 1.55
C ILE A 205 12.82 -20.63 0.13
N PHE A 206 13.68 -20.46 -0.87
CA PHE A 206 13.36 -20.72 -2.28
C PHE A 206 13.21 -22.20 -2.60
N SER A 207 13.83 -23.07 -1.79
CA SER A 207 13.66 -24.52 -1.89
C SER A 207 12.33 -25.01 -1.32
N ASN A 208 11.63 -24.19 -0.53
CA ASN A 208 10.36 -24.54 0.08
C ASN A 208 9.18 -24.12 -0.81
N PRO A 209 8.37 -25.06 -1.35
CA PRO A 209 7.25 -24.72 -2.20
C PRO A 209 6.20 -23.82 -1.53
N ASN A 210 6.04 -23.91 -0.20
CA ASN A 210 5.10 -23.07 0.53
C ASN A 210 5.46 -21.58 0.48
N THR A 211 6.73 -21.21 0.25
CA THR A 211 7.14 -19.82 0.03
C THR A 211 6.43 -19.24 -1.19
N TRP A 212 6.41 -19.99 -2.30
CA TRP A 212 5.81 -19.56 -3.56
C TRP A 212 4.28 -19.53 -3.48
N TYR A 213 3.67 -20.55 -2.88
CA TYR A 213 2.23 -20.57 -2.66
C TYR A 213 1.79 -19.40 -1.78
N MET A 214 2.45 -19.17 -0.64
CA MET A 214 2.13 -18.02 0.21
C MET A 214 2.41 -16.68 -0.48
N THR A 215 3.40 -16.61 -1.36
CA THR A 215 3.63 -15.44 -2.20
C THR A 215 2.45 -15.16 -3.12
N LEU A 216 1.92 -16.17 -3.81
CA LEU A 216 0.72 -16.02 -4.65
C LEU A 216 -0.48 -15.50 -3.83
N MET A 217 -0.73 -16.11 -2.68
CA MET A 217 -1.84 -15.73 -1.79
C MET A 217 -1.67 -14.30 -1.26
N TYR A 218 -0.44 -13.89 -0.93
CA TYR A 218 -0.18 -12.54 -0.43
C TYR A 218 -0.21 -11.47 -1.54
N VAL A 219 0.13 -11.84 -2.78
CA VAL A 219 -0.12 -10.98 -3.94
C VAL A 219 -1.62 -10.81 -4.16
N MET A 220 -2.42 -11.88 -4.03
CA MET A 220 -3.88 -11.81 -4.14
C MET A 220 -4.51 -10.94 -3.05
N THR A 221 -3.99 -10.97 -1.82
CA THR A 221 -4.51 -10.17 -0.71
C THR A 221 -3.87 -8.79 -0.68
N PHE A 222 -2.64 -8.66 -0.15
CA PHE A 222 -1.94 -7.38 0.03
C PHE A 222 -1.56 -6.72 -1.30
N GLY A 223 -1.14 -7.50 -2.30
CA GLY A 223 -0.73 -6.95 -3.59
C GLY A 223 -1.87 -6.24 -4.29
N LEU A 224 -3.00 -6.93 -4.50
CA LEU A 224 -4.19 -6.30 -5.08
C LEU A 224 -4.76 -5.20 -4.17
N PHE A 225 -4.79 -5.39 -2.85
CA PHE A 225 -5.17 -4.34 -1.91
C PHE A 225 -4.39 -3.04 -2.12
N SER A 226 -3.07 -3.12 -2.03
CA SER A 226 -2.20 -1.94 -2.12
C SER A 226 -2.28 -1.33 -3.51
N GLY A 227 -2.41 -2.14 -4.54
CA GLY A 227 -2.55 -1.63 -5.90
C GLY A 227 -3.86 -0.93 -6.16
N PHE A 228 -5.00 -1.53 -5.80
CA PHE A 228 -6.29 -0.86 -5.91
C PHE A 228 -6.36 0.37 -5.01
N ALA A 229 -5.79 0.34 -3.81
CA ALA A 229 -5.76 1.51 -2.92
C ALA A 229 -4.96 2.68 -3.51
N ALA A 230 -3.83 2.42 -4.18
CA ALA A 230 -3.03 3.47 -4.81
C ALA A 230 -3.78 4.11 -5.99
N GLN A 231 -4.56 3.29 -6.71
CA GLN A 231 -5.30 3.72 -7.91
C GLN A 231 -6.73 4.15 -7.63
N PHE A 232 -7.24 4.01 -6.40
CA PHE A 232 -8.67 4.12 -6.11
C PHE A 232 -9.22 5.50 -6.43
N GLY A 233 -8.50 6.56 -6.02
CA GLY A 233 -8.89 7.94 -6.33
C GLY A 233 -8.97 8.19 -7.84
N LEU A 234 -7.97 7.75 -8.60
CA LEU A 234 -7.97 7.87 -10.07
C LEU A 234 -9.07 7.03 -10.71
N LEU A 235 -9.33 5.82 -10.22
CA LEU A 235 -10.42 4.97 -10.73
C LEU A 235 -11.80 5.62 -10.56
N ILE A 236 -12.06 6.25 -9.41
CA ILE A 236 -13.31 6.99 -9.20
C ILE A 236 -13.37 8.20 -10.13
N GLN A 237 -12.29 8.98 -10.17
CA GLN A 237 -12.20 10.20 -10.97
C GLN A 237 -12.44 9.93 -12.46
N ASN A 238 -11.82 8.88 -12.99
CA ASN A 238 -11.86 8.54 -14.42
C ASN A 238 -13.13 7.80 -14.86
N ASN A 239 -13.80 7.06 -13.97
CA ASN A 239 -15.03 6.33 -14.33
C ASN A 239 -16.32 7.09 -13.99
N PHE A 240 -16.30 7.91 -12.94
CA PHE A 240 -17.49 8.58 -12.42
C PHE A 240 -17.30 10.08 -12.15
N GLY A 241 -16.07 10.56 -11.98
CA GLY A 241 -15.77 11.95 -11.63
C GLY A 241 -15.70 12.89 -12.82
N SER A 242 -15.11 14.06 -12.60
CA SER A 242 -14.99 15.13 -13.60
C SER A 242 -14.06 14.81 -14.79
N THR A 243 -13.29 13.71 -14.75
CA THR A 243 -12.49 13.24 -15.89
C THR A 243 -13.11 12.05 -16.62
N SER A 244 -14.33 11.65 -16.23
CA SER A 244 -15.11 10.60 -16.88
C SER A 244 -15.95 11.15 -18.04
N GLN A 245 -16.72 10.27 -18.70
CA GLN A 245 -17.70 10.68 -19.71
C GLN A 245 -18.82 11.60 -19.18
N PHE A 246 -18.97 11.70 -17.86
CA PHE A 246 -19.95 12.56 -17.20
C PHE A 246 -19.42 13.99 -16.94
N ALA A 247 -18.22 14.33 -17.43
CA ALA A 247 -17.62 15.64 -17.26
C ALA A 247 -18.60 16.79 -17.60
N GLY A 248 -18.71 17.76 -16.70
CA GLY A 248 -19.64 18.89 -16.81
C GLY A 248 -20.99 18.69 -16.11
N MET A 249 -21.30 17.50 -15.60
CA MET A 249 -22.46 17.28 -14.73
C MET A 249 -22.18 17.75 -13.29
N GLU A 250 -23.22 18.21 -12.60
CA GLU A 250 -23.14 18.54 -11.17
C GLU A 250 -23.22 17.29 -10.29
N GLY A 251 -22.64 17.34 -9.09
CA GLY A 251 -22.76 16.27 -8.09
C GLY A 251 -21.89 15.04 -8.31
N LEU A 252 -20.92 15.09 -9.23
CA LEU A 252 -20.02 13.96 -9.50
C LEU A 252 -19.12 13.62 -8.29
N PRO A 253 -18.84 12.33 -8.03
CA PRO A 253 -17.96 11.92 -6.95
C PRO A 253 -16.51 12.37 -7.22
N GLN A 254 -15.87 12.92 -6.20
CA GLN A 254 -14.46 13.29 -6.25
C GLN A 254 -13.59 12.15 -5.73
N GLY A 255 -12.66 11.64 -6.53
CA GLY A 255 -11.88 10.46 -6.12
C GLY A 255 -11.10 10.63 -4.81
N VAL A 256 -10.62 11.84 -4.54
CA VAL A 256 -9.85 12.16 -3.32
C VAL A 256 -10.65 12.03 -2.03
N THR A 257 -11.99 12.18 -2.06
CA THR A 257 -12.83 12.09 -0.86
C THR A 257 -13.05 10.64 -0.42
N TYR A 258 -12.81 9.66 -1.30
CA TYR A 258 -13.01 8.25 -1.01
C TYR A 258 -11.71 7.43 -0.96
N ALA A 259 -10.61 7.96 -1.52
CA ALA A 259 -9.33 7.24 -1.65
C ALA A 259 -8.86 6.59 -0.32
N PHE A 260 -9.00 7.31 0.79
CA PHE A 260 -8.56 6.87 2.11
C PHE A 260 -9.33 5.67 2.68
N LEU A 261 -10.57 5.43 2.23
CA LEU A 261 -11.46 4.41 2.79
C LEU A 261 -10.86 3.02 2.66
N GLY A 262 -10.25 2.71 1.52
CA GLY A 262 -9.70 1.38 1.25
C GLY A 262 -8.60 0.99 2.25
N PRO A 263 -7.51 1.76 2.36
CA PRO A 263 -6.48 1.50 3.35
C PRO A 263 -6.95 1.58 4.79
N LEU A 264 -7.87 2.49 5.12
CA LEU A 264 -8.41 2.63 6.47
C LEU A 264 -9.12 1.34 6.90
N ILE A 265 -10.09 0.91 6.11
CA ILE A 265 -10.92 -0.26 6.38
C ILE A 265 -10.05 -1.52 6.44
N SER A 266 -9.21 -1.75 5.42
CA SER A 266 -8.35 -2.94 5.38
C SER A 266 -7.37 -3.00 6.56
N SER A 267 -6.80 -1.87 6.97
CA SER A 267 -5.87 -1.82 8.11
C SER A 267 -6.57 -2.09 9.44
N LEU A 268 -7.76 -1.52 9.66
CA LEU A 268 -8.56 -1.77 10.87
C LEU A 268 -9.01 -3.23 10.92
N VAL A 269 -9.53 -3.77 9.82
CA VAL A 269 -9.94 -5.17 9.72
C VAL A 269 -8.73 -6.08 9.96
N ARG A 270 -7.56 -5.79 9.38
CA ARG A 270 -6.34 -6.59 9.62
C ARG A 270 -6.00 -6.71 11.10
N VAL A 271 -6.09 -5.62 11.87
CA VAL A 271 -5.84 -5.65 13.32
C VAL A 271 -6.94 -6.41 14.04
N ALA A 272 -8.20 -6.12 13.72
CA ALA A 272 -9.37 -6.74 14.35
C ALA A 272 -9.47 -8.26 14.10
N TRP A 273 -8.98 -8.74 12.95
CA TRP A 273 -9.02 -10.16 12.58
C TRP A 273 -7.87 -11.00 13.14
N GLY A 274 -6.83 -10.36 13.69
CA GLY A 274 -5.68 -11.05 14.29
C GLY A 274 -6.08 -12.12 15.32
N PRO A 275 -6.89 -11.80 16.35
CA PRO A 275 -7.33 -12.77 17.35
C PRO A 275 -8.14 -13.95 16.78
N LEU A 276 -8.91 -13.71 15.71
CA LEU A 276 -9.64 -14.79 15.02
C LEU A 276 -8.68 -15.71 14.26
N CYS A 277 -7.62 -15.17 13.66
CA CYS A 277 -6.56 -15.96 13.05
C CYS A 277 -5.74 -16.72 14.10
N ASP A 278 -5.56 -16.15 15.30
CA ASP A 278 -4.93 -16.84 16.43
C ASP A 278 -5.76 -18.04 16.92
N ARG A 279 -7.10 -17.93 16.89
CA ARG A 279 -8.01 -18.97 17.39
C ARG A 279 -8.32 -20.06 16.38
N PHE A 280 -8.51 -19.70 15.10
CA PHE A 280 -9.03 -20.61 14.06
C PHE A 280 -8.00 -20.98 12.99
N GLY A 281 -6.74 -20.53 13.13
CA GLY A 281 -5.71 -20.68 12.11
C GLY A 281 -5.79 -19.59 11.04
N GLY A 282 -4.70 -19.37 10.31
CA GLY A 282 -4.64 -18.37 9.24
C GLY A 282 -5.26 -18.88 7.93
N ALA A 283 -5.23 -20.19 7.67
CA ALA A 283 -5.59 -20.76 6.38
C ALA A 283 -7.05 -20.53 5.98
N ILE A 284 -7.99 -20.73 6.90
CA ILE A 284 -9.43 -20.55 6.62
C ILE A 284 -9.75 -19.09 6.31
N TRP A 285 -9.15 -18.15 7.04
CA TRP A 285 -9.36 -16.72 6.81
C TRP A 285 -8.69 -16.24 5.51
N THR A 286 -7.53 -16.80 5.15
CA THR A 286 -6.93 -16.60 3.84
C THR A 286 -7.88 -17.06 2.73
N PHE A 287 -8.48 -18.24 2.86
CA PHE A 287 -9.44 -18.75 1.87
C PHE A 287 -10.69 -17.86 1.76
N VAL A 288 -11.33 -17.54 2.89
CA VAL A 288 -12.52 -16.65 2.94
C VAL A 288 -12.21 -15.30 2.30
N SER A 289 -11.04 -14.74 2.60
CA SER A 289 -10.58 -13.49 2.00
C SER A 289 -10.46 -13.59 0.49
N ILE A 290 -9.78 -14.60 -0.04
CA ILE A 290 -9.57 -14.75 -1.48
C ILE A 290 -10.90 -14.89 -2.22
N VAL A 291 -11.82 -15.70 -1.69
CA VAL A 291 -13.16 -15.86 -2.26
C VAL A 291 -13.93 -14.54 -2.21
N GLY A 292 -13.94 -13.86 -1.07
CA GLY A 292 -14.63 -12.59 -0.90
C GLY A 292 -14.07 -11.46 -1.76
N MET A 293 -12.75 -11.36 -1.88
CA MET A 293 -12.09 -10.42 -2.79
C MET A 293 -12.43 -10.72 -4.25
N SER A 294 -12.40 -11.98 -4.66
CA SER A 294 -12.73 -12.38 -6.04
C SER A 294 -14.18 -12.06 -6.37
N ALA A 295 -15.11 -12.38 -5.48
CA ALA A 295 -16.52 -12.04 -5.64
C ALA A 295 -16.75 -10.52 -5.72
N SER A 296 -16.09 -9.76 -4.84
CA SER A 296 -16.20 -8.30 -4.82
C SER A 296 -15.65 -7.67 -6.10
N LEU A 297 -14.50 -8.12 -6.59
CA LEU A 297 -13.91 -7.67 -7.86
C LEU A 297 -14.79 -8.05 -9.06
N PHE A 298 -15.40 -9.23 -9.05
CA PHE A 298 -16.37 -9.62 -10.07
C PHE A 298 -17.59 -8.69 -10.06
N ILE A 299 -18.14 -8.37 -8.88
CA ILE A 299 -19.25 -7.42 -8.75
C ILE A 299 -18.86 -6.04 -9.28
N CYS A 300 -17.63 -5.57 -9.00
CA CYS A 300 -17.16 -4.29 -9.55
C CYS A 300 -17.26 -4.24 -11.09
N THR A 301 -17.11 -5.37 -11.80
CA THR A 301 -17.14 -5.39 -13.26
C THR A 301 -18.44 -4.90 -13.88
N PHE A 302 -19.56 -5.00 -13.14
CA PHE A 302 -20.85 -4.47 -13.57
C PHE A 302 -20.90 -2.93 -13.59
N PHE A 303 -19.98 -2.27 -12.89
CA PHE A 303 -19.94 -0.81 -12.74
C PHE A 303 -18.74 -0.15 -13.43
N LEU A 304 -17.92 -0.90 -14.17
CA LEU A 304 -16.71 -0.38 -14.85
C LEU A 304 -17.00 0.24 -16.22
N ARG A 305 -18.26 0.24 -16.65
CA ARG A 305 -18.79 0.95 -17.82
C ARG A 305 -20.14 1.56 -17.45
N PRO A 306 -20.14 2.55 -16.55
CA PRO A 306 -21.38 3.10 -16.02
C PRO A 306 -22.16 3.83 -17.11
N ASP A 307 -23.48 3.71 -17.13
CA ASP A 307 -24.38 4.51 -17.98
C ASP A 307 -24.86 5.77 -17.23
N SER A 308 -24.83 5.75 -15.88
CA SER A 308 -25.17 6.88 -15.01
C SER A 308 -24.15 7.08 -13.87
N PRO A 309 -23.93 8.33 -13.40
CA PRO A 309 -23.18 8.59 -12.17
C PRO A 309 -23.73 7.87 -10.94
N ASP A 310 -25.03 7.55 -10.89
CA ASP A 310 -25.67 6.89 -9.74
C ASP A 310 -25.12 5.49 -9.44
N GLU A 311 -24.57 4.83 -10.47
CA GLU A 311 -23.92 3.53 -10.37
C GLU A 311 -22.63 3.55 -9.54
N PHE A 312 -22.09 4.74 -9.26
CA PHE A 312 -20.94 4.93 -8.38
C PHE A 312 -21.16 4.27 -7.01
N THR A 313 -22.37 4.35 -6.46
CA THR A 313 -22.67 3.78 -5.13
C THR A 313 -22.48 2.27 -5.13
N GLY A 314 -22.90 1.58 -6.21
CA GLY A 314 -22.70 0.14 -6.37
C GLY A 314 -21.22 -0.23 -6.47
N PHE A 315 -20.46 0.52 -7.29
CA PHE A 315 -19.01 0.36 -7.39
C PHE A 315 -18.30 0.57 -6.04
N LEU A 316 -18.66 1.63 -5.31
CA LEU A 316 -18.06 1.98 -4.03
C LEU A 316 -18.28 0.86 -3.00
N TRP A 317 -19.49 0.32 -2.88
CA TRP A 317 -19.77 -0.76 -1.94
C TRP A 317 -19.05 -2.06 -2.30
N ALA A 318 -18.96 -2.39 -3.59
CA ALA A 318 -18.19 -3.55 -4.05
C ALA A 318 -16.69 -3.40 -3.74
N MET A 319 -16.13 -2.20 -3.94
CA MET A 319 -14.74 -1.91 -3.58
C MET A 319 -14.52 -1.93 -2.06
N ILE A 320 -15.45 -1.39 -1.26
CA ILE A 320 -15.40 -1.47 0.20
C ILE A 320 -15.41 -2.94 0.66
N ALA A 321 -16.27 -3.78 0.09
CA ALA A 321 -16.29 -5.21 0.38
C ALA A 321 -14.93 -5.86 0.05
N MET A 322 -14.35 -5.55 -1.12
CA MET A 322 -13.01 -6.02 -1.48
C MET A 322 -11.97 -5.59 -0.45
N PHE A 323 -12.00 -4.34 0.02
CA PHE A 323 -11.08 -3.83 1.04
C PHE A 323 -11.26 -4.51 2.41
N VAL A 324 -12.50 -4.80 2.84
CA VAL A 324 -12.78 -5.60 4.04
C VAL A 324 -12.14 -6.98 3.91
N PHE A 325 -12.45 -7.71 2.83
CA PHE A 325 -11.89 -9.05 2.63
C PHE A 325 -10.36 -9.01 2.51
N SER A 326 -9.78 -7.97 1.92
CA SER A 326 -8.32 -7.83 1.87
C SER A 326 -7.70 -7.72 3.27
N GLY A 327 -8.35 -7.02 4.20
CA GLY A 327 -7.90 -6.92 5.59
C GLY A 327 -7.89 -8.28 6.29
N ILE A 328 -8.93 -9.09 6.06
CA ILE A 328 -9.04 -10.47 6.56
C ILE A 328 -7.87 -11.32 6.03
N GLY A 329 -7.60 -11.24 4.73
CA GLY A 329 -6.55 -12.02 4.09
C GLY A 329 -5.15 -11.58 4.50
N ASN A 330 -4.98 -10.27 4.71
CA ASN A 330 -3.74 -9.68 5.21
C ASN A 330 -3.40 -10.16 6.63
N ALA A 331 -4.41 -10.42 7.47
CA ALA A 331 -4.23 -11.05 8.79
C ALA A 331 -3.96 -12.55 8.66
N GLY A 332 -4.78 -13.26 7.89
CA GLY A 332 -4.70 -14.72 7.72
C GLY A 332 -3.36 -15.17 7.13
N THR A 333 -2.93 -14.58 6.02
CA THR A 333 -1.68 -14.96 5.34
C THR A 333 -0.44 -14.73 6.20
N PHE A 334 -0.38 -13.60 6.93
CA PHE A 334 0.71 -13.29 7.87
C PHE A 334 0.75 -14.25 9.05
N LYS A 335 -0.41 -14.69 9.54
CA LYS A 335 -0.49 -15.67 10.62
C LYS A 335 -0.12 -17.07 10.14
N GLN A 336 -0.48 -17.41 8.91
CA GLN A 336 -0.30 -18.73 8.33
C GLN A 336 1.17 -19.05 8.00
N MET A 337 1.94 -18.09 7.45
CA MET A 337 3.36 -18.31 7.11
C MET A 337 4.22 -18.90 8.26
N PRO A 338 4.23 -18.33 9.48
CA PRO A 338 5.00 -18.88 10.59
C PRO A 338 4.42 -20.18 11.18
N MET A 339 3.19 -20.58 10.84
CA MET A 339 2.64 -21.87 11.25
C MET A 339 3.09 -23.03 10.36
N ILE A 340 3.16 -22.79 9.05
CA ILE A 340 3.42 -23.85 8.06
C ILE A 340 4.91 -23.96 7.68
N MET A 341 5.73 -22.98 8.04
CA MET A 341 7.14 -22.91 7.69
C MET A 341 8.04 -23.26 8.88
N PRO A 342 9.21 -23.87 8.64
CA PRO A 342 10.23 -23.99 9.68
C PRO A 342 10.57 -22.63 10.28
N ALA A 343 10.79 -22.57 11.60
CA ALA A 343 11.01 -21.31 12.33
C ALA A 343 12.16 -20.47 11.74
N ARG A 344 13.19 -21.12 11.18
CA ARG A 344 14.31 -20.46 10.49
C ARG A 344 13.89 -19.77 9.20
N GLN A 345 12.98 -20.38 8.44
CA GLN A 345 12.54 -19.92 7.12
C GLN A 345 11.42 -18.89 7.17
N ALA A 346 10.57 -18.94 8.20
CA ALA A 346 9.37 -18.11 8.30
C ALA A 346 9.64 -16.61 8.14
N GLY A 347 10.68 -16.08 8.81
CA GLY A 347 11.04 -14.66 8.72
C GLY A 347 11.49 -14.24 7.32
N GLY A 348 12.35 -15.03 6.67
CA GLY A 348 12.82 -14.78 5.31
C GLY A 348 11.69 -14.88 4.28
N ALA A 349 10.82 -15.87 4.42
CA ALA A 349 9.67 -16.06 3.54
C ALA A 349 8.66 -14.91 3.68
N ILE A 350 8.39 -14.41 4.90
CA ILE A 350 7.57 -13.21 5.11
C ILE A 350 8.19 -12.00 4.42
N GLY A 351 9.51 -11.80 4.59
CA GLY A 351 10.23 -10.68 3.97
C GLY A 351 10.16 -10.71 2.45
N PHE A 352 10.45 -11.86 1.84
CA PHE A 352 10.37 -12.08 0.39
C PHE A 352 8.94 -11.93 -0.14
N THR A 353 7.98 -12.63 0.48
CA THR A 353 6.55 -12.58 0.12
C THR A 353 6.03 -11.14 0.16
N ALA A 354 6.38 -10.39 1.22
CA ALA A 354 6.02 -8.98 1.34
C ALA A 354 6.71 -8.10 0.29
N ALA A 355 7.94 -8.42 -0.13
CA ALA A 355 8.63 -7.71 -1.21
C ALA A 355 7.91 -7.88 -2.55
N ILE A 356 7.57 -9.13 -2.91
CA ILE A 356 6.85 -9.43 -4.17
C ILE A 356 5.46 -8.79 -4.17
N ALA A 357 4.71 -8.87 -3.08
CA ALA A 357 3.38 -8.27 -3.01
C ALA A 357 3.42 -6.73 -3.04
N ALA A 358 4.53 -6.08 -2.67
CA ALA A 358 4.65 -4.62 -2.74
C ALA A 358 4.73 -4.06 -4.17
N PHE A 359 4.94 -4.92 -5.18
CA PHE A 359 4.77 -4.53 -6.58
C PHE A 359 3.30 -4.34 -6.98
N GLY A 360 2.34 -4.62 -6.08
CA GLY A 360 0.90 -4.45 -6.31
C GLY A 360 0.49 -3.12 -6.96
N PRO A 361 0.88 -1.94 -6.41
CA PRO A 361 0.61 -0.64 -7.04
C PRO A 361 1.16 -0.50 -8.44
N PHE A 362 2.33 -1.09 -8.70
CA PHE A 362 2.91 -1.09 -10.03
C PHE A 362 2.06 -1.92 -10.99
N PHE A 363 1.79 -3.20 -10.66
CA PHE A 363 1.03 -4.07 -11.56
C PHE A 363 -0.39 -3.57 -11.82
N VAL A 364 -1.12 -3.11 -10.79
CA VAL A 364 -2.47 -2.56 -10.97
C VAL A 364 -2.43 -1.29 -11.80
N GLY A 365 -1.51 -0.36 -11.52
CA GLY A 365 -1.39 0.88 -12.28
C GLY A 365 -1.06 0.63 -13.75
N ILE A 366 -0.05 -0.22 -14.03
CA ILE A 366 0.33 -0.58 -15.40
C ILE A 366 -0.79 -1.29 -16.12
N ALA A 367 -1.48 -2.24 -15.48
CA ALA A 367 -2.62 -2.91 -16.09
C ALA A 367 -3.70 -1.90 -16.49
N LEU A 368 -4.06 -0.95 -15.64
CA LEU A 368 -5.04 0.09 -15.95
C LEU A 368 -4.60 1.05 -17.08
N THR A 369 -3.30 1.12 -17.38
CA THR A 369 -2.80 1.82 -18.59
C THR A 369 -2.80 0.96 -19.85
N ALA A 370 -2.59 -0.35 -19.71
CA ALA A 370 -2.36 -1.27 -20.84
C ALA A 370 -3.64 -1.97 -21.32
N MET A 371 -4.68 -2.03 -20.49
CA MET A 371 -5.93 -2.70 -20.80
C MET A 371 -7.13 -2.02 -20.14
N THR A 372 -8.34 -2.37 -20.58
CA THR A 372 -9.57 -1.84 -19.96
C THR A 372 -9.68 -2.28 -18.48
N PRO A 373 -10.27 -1.43 -17.60
CA PRO A 373 -10.53 -1.82 -16.22
C PRO A 373 -11.30 -3.14 -16.12
N TYR A 374 -12.32 -3.35 -16.96
CA TYR A 374 -13.08 -4.59 -16.99
C TYR A 374 -12.19 -5.84 -17.17
N LEU A 375 -11.31 -5.82 -18.17
CA LEU A 375 -10.40 -6.95 -18.43
C LEU A 375 -9.45 -7.19 -17.26
N TRP A 376 -8.89 -6.12 -16.68
CA TRP A 376 -7.99 -6.25 -15.52
C TRP A 376 -8.69 -6.87 -14.31
N TYR A 377 -9.91 -6.40 -13.98
CA TYR A 377 -10.67 -6.95 -12.87
C TYR A 377 -11.00 -8.44 -13.10
N MET A 378 -11.38 -8.83 -14.32
CA MET A 378 -11.60 -10.24 -14.66
C MET A 378 -10.33 -11.09 -14.52
N ILE A 379 -9.15 -10.57 -14.90
CA ILE A 379 -7.86 -11.25 -14.66
C ILE A 379 -7.64 -11.45 -13.15
N CYS A 380 -7.92 -10.43 -12.32
CA CYS A 380 -7.82 -10.57 -10.87
C CYS A 380 -8.80 -11.61 -10.31
N VAL A 381 -10.02 -11.71 -10.86
CA VAL A 381 -11.02 -12.74 -10.46
C VAL A 381 -10.50 -14.14 -10.78
N VAL A 382 -9.97 -14.36 -11.98
CA VAL A 382 -9.39 -15.65 -12.38
C VAL A 382 -8.17 -16.00 -11.52
N PHE A 383 -7.30 -15.03 -11.26
CA PHE A 383 -6.16 -15.21 -10.35
C PHE A 383 -6.62 -15.59 -8.94
N GLY A 384 -7.65 -14.92 -8.42
CA GLY A 384 -8.26 -15.23 -7.14
C GLY A 384 -8.87 -16.63 -7.10
N ALA A 385 -9.56 -17.08 -8.15
CA ALA A 385 -10.07 -18.45 -8.24
C ALA A 385 -8.95 -19.50 -8.18
N LEU A 386 -7.82 -19.26 -8.88
CA LEU A 386 -6.64 -20.13 -8.80
C LEU A 386 -6.05 -20.16 -7.38
N CYS A 387 -5.88 -19.00 -6.76
CA CYS A 387 -5.41 -18.90 -5.38
C CYS A 387 -6.38 -19.58 -4.39
N ALA A 388 -7.70 -19.49 -4.59
CA ALA A 388 -8.69 -20.14 -3.75
C ALA A 388 -8.58 -21.67 -3.83
N VAL A 389 -8.43 -22.22 -5.04
CA VAL A 389 -8.20 -23.66 -5.25
C VAL A 389 -6.93 -24.11 -4.53
N ILE A 390 -5.80 -23.42 -4.76
CA ILE A 390 -4.53 -23.77 -4.09
C ILE A 390 -4.69 -23.69 -2.58
N CYS A 391 -5.29 -22.61 -2.06
CA CYS A 391 -5.49 -22.39 -0.64
C CYS A 391 -6.34 -23.50 -0.01
N TRP A 392 -7.44 -23.87 -0.65
CA TRP A 392 -8.34 -24.92 -0.20
C TRP A 392 -7.62 -26.26 -0.08
N PHE A 393 -6.97 -26.72 -1.16
CA PHE A 393 -6.36 -28.05 -1.20
C PHE A 393 -5.11 -28.19 -0.33
N ARG A 394 -4.30 -27.12 -0.23
CA ARG A 394 -3.04 -27.13 0.52
C ARG A 394 -3.19 -26.81 2.00
N TYR A 395 -4.13 -25.95 2.37
CA TYR A 395 -4.13 -25.31 3.69
C TYR A 395 -5.48 -25.34 4.42
N ALA A 396 -6.60 -25.05 3.75
CA ALA A 396 -7.86 -24.75 4.45
C ALA A 396 -8.83 -25.94 4.59
N ARG A 397 -8.79 -26.94 3.69
CA ARG A 397 -9.72 -28.07 3.75
C ARG A 397 -9.43 -29.01 4.94
N PRO A 398 -10.44 -29.76 5.44
CA PRO A 398 -10.19 -30.85 6.37
C PRO A 398 -9.15 -31.85 5.83
N GLY A 399 -8.12 -32.16 6.62
CA GLY A 399 -7.02 -33.03 6.21
C GLY A 399 -6.03 -32.41 5.22
N ALA A 400 -5.99 -31.07 5.13
CA ALA A 400 -4.98 -30.37 4.34
C ALA A 400 -3.54 -30.75 4.78
N PRO A 401 -2.57 -30.83 3.86
CA PRO A 401 -1.18 -31.20 4.19
C PRO A 401 -0.48 -30.23 5.14
N PHE A 402 -0.82 -28.94 5.07
CA PHE A 402 -0.22 -27.89 5.88
C PHE A 402 -1.32 -27.05 6.54
N PRO A 403 -2.07 -27.59 7.52
CA PRO A 403 -3.08 -26.78 8.21
C PRO A 403 -2.36 -25.66 8.94
N GLY A 404 -2.72 -24.41 8.65
CA GLY A 404 -2.04 -23.22 9.17
C GLY A 404 -2.98 -22.09 9.51
#